data_AF-A0A914QMM4-F1
#
_entry.id   AF-A0A914QMM4-F1
#
_cell.length_a   1.000
_cell.length_b   1.000
_cell.length_c   1.000
_cell.angle_alpha   90.00
_cell.angle_beta   90.00
_cell.angle_gamma   90.00
#
_symmetry.space_group_name_H-M   'P 1'
#
loop_
_entity.id
_entity.type
_entity.pdbx_description
1 polymer ?
#
loop_
_entity_poly.entity_id
_entity_poly.type
_entity_poly.pdbx_seq_one_letter_code
_entity_poly.pdbx_strand_id
1 'polypeptide(L)'
;MRAIRTVKLSNWERYFENRIEYIRSKELKYLSRRKYLDAVCVYLWASAPVLITIAILSTYTVIMHEKLTAAKVFTSLSLINILIMPLNALPWVLLALVEAYVSVKRFKGFFDLQNIDMHGLYSLIEGEGKMLQIDKSTFSWTDSSSHSVKDITVTGTQVD
;
A
#
# COMPACT_ATOMS: atom_id res chain seq x y z
N MET A 1 16.65 15.26 -8.25
CA MET A 1 17.97 15.60 -8.85
C MET A 1 18.57 16.94 -8.41
N ARG A 2 17.81 17.92 -7.89
CA ARG A 2 18.38 19.22 -7.47
C ARG A 2 19.36 19.14 -6.26
N ALA A 3 19.18 18.16 -5.38
CA ALA A 3 20.00 18.02 -4.17
C ALA A 3 21.45 17.53 -4.41
N ILE A 4 21.73 16.82 -5.52
CA ILE A 4 23.04 16.18 -5.75
C ILE A 4 24.16 17.22 -5.97
N ARG A 5 23.82 18.37 -6.57
CA ARG A 5 24.78 19.44 -6.89
C ARG A 5 25.28 20.12 -5.61
N THR A 6 24.38 20.32 -4.64
CA THR A 6 24.70 20.90 -3.32
C THR A 6 25.57 19.96 -2.48
N VAL A 7 25.32 18.65 -2.54
CA VAL A 7 26.13 17.64 -1.83
C VAL A 7 27.57 17.62 -2.36
N LYS A 8 27.73 17.71 -3.69
CA LYS A 8 29.05 17.70 -4.34
C LYS A 8 29.86 18.97 -4.06
N LEU A 9 29.19 20.12 -3.98
CA LEU A 9 29.82 21.41 -3.60
C LEU A 9 30.24 21.47 -2.13
N SER A 10 29.60 20.69 -1.26
CA SER A 10 29.84 20.71 0.19
C SER A 10 30.81 19.64 0.67
N ASN A 11 31.37 18.81 -0.24
CA ASN A 11 32.23 17.66 0.07
C ASN A 11 31.62 16.68 1.11
N TRP A 12 30.28 16.60 1.17
CA TRP A 12 29.56 15.71 2.09
C TRP A 12 29.41 14.27 1.56
N GLU A 13 30.08 13.96 0.44
CA GLU A 13 29.96 12.68 -0.26
C GLU A 13 30.29 11.50 0.65
N ARG A 14 31.41 11.55 1.39
CA ARG A 14 31.78 10.49 2.34
C ARG A 14 30.79 10.33 3.49
N TYR A 15 30.18 11.42 3.97
CA TYR A 15 29.18 11.36 5.03
C TYR A 15 27.90 10.66 4.53
N PHE A 16 27.45 10.99 3.31
CA PHE A 16 26.30 10.33 2.70
C PHE A 16 26.59 8.88 2.32
N GLU A 17 27.80 8.58 1.84
CA GLU A 17 28.26 7.22 1.54
C GLU A 17 28.16 6.32 2.77
N ASN A 18 28.78 6.73 3.89
CA ASN A 18 28.71 6.00 5.16
C ASN A 18 27.26 5.84 5.66
N ARG A 19 26.43 6.88 5.49
CA ARG A 19 25.01 6.83 5.88
C ARG A 19 24.21 5.85 5.03
N ILE A 20 24.45 5.82 3.72
CA ILE A 20 23.80 4.90 2.78
C ILE A 20 24.25 3.48 3.05
N GLU A 21 25.55 3.25 3.28
CA GLU A 21 26.08 1.92 3.61
C GLU A 21 25.51 1.38 4.92
N TYR A 22 25.40 2.23 5.95
CA TYR A 22 24.73 1.89 7.20
C TYR A 22 23.28 1.47 6.98
N ILE A 23 22.51 2.23 6.19
CA ILE A 23 21.11 1.91 5.88
C ILE A 23 21.02 0.61 5.07
N ARG A 24 21.88 0.43 4.05
CA ARG A 24 21.93 -0.79 3.23
C ARG A 24 22.25 -2.03 4.06
N SER A 25 23.18 -1.94 5.00
CA SER A 25 23.52 -3.09 5.85
C SER A 25 22.32 -3.56 6.66
N LYS A 26 21.51 -2.62 7.18
CA LYS A 26 20.24 -2.94 7.87
C LYS A 26 19.23 -3.53 6.90
N GLU A 27 19.03 -2.90 5.74
CA GLU A 27 18.10 -3.37 4.72
C GLU A 27 18.42 -4.81 4.29
N LEU A 28 19.68 -5.12 3.99
CA LEU A 28 20.14 -6.45 3.62
C LEU A 28 19.90 -7.48 4.74
N LYS A 29 20.02 -7.10 6.01
CA LYS A 29 19.69 -7.97 7.15
C LYS A 29 18.20 -8.28 7.22
N TYR A 30 17.33 -7.30 6.95
CA TYR A 30 15.89 -7.55 6.88
C TYR A 30 15.52 -8.37 5.64
N LEU A 31 16.14 -8.09 4.50
CA LEU A 31 15.91 -8.78 3.24
C LEU A 31 16.33 -10.25 3.34
N SER A 32 17.49 -10.55 3.91
CA SER A 32 17.95 -11.94 4.12
C SER A 32 17.00 -12.72 5.04
N ARG A 33 16.54 -12.13 6.14
CA ARG A 33 15.53 -12.77 7.02
C ARG A 33 14.20 -12.99 6.29
N ARG A 34 13.76 -12.02 5.50
CA ARG A 34 12.54 -12.13 4.66
C ARG A 34 12.68 -13.27 3.66
N LYS A 35 13.83 -13.37 2.98
CA LYS A 35 14.13 -14.45 2.03
C LYS A 35 14.19 -15.82 2.70
N TYR A 36 14.75 -15.90 3.91
CA TYR A 36 14.76 -17.15 4.67
C TYR A 36 13.34 -17.59 5.05
N LEU A 37 12.52 -16.67 5.57
CA LEU A 37 11.11 -16.96 5.88
C LEU A 37 10.31 -17.37 4.64
N ASP A 38 10.55 -16.72 3.51
CA ASP A 38 9.93 -17.04 2.23
C ASP A 38 10.32 -18.45 1.76
N ALA A 39 11.62 -18.80 1.83
CA ALA A 39 12.11 -20.13 1.50
C ALA A 39 11.50 -21.22 2.41
N VAL A 40 11.42 -20.97 3.71
CA VAL A 40 10.78 -21.88 4.67
C VAL A 40 9.28 -22.02 4.37
N CYS A 41 8.61 -20.92 4.04
CA CYS A 41 7.19 -20.92 3.66
C CYS A 41 6.95 -21.79 2.41
N VAL A 42 7.75 -21.60 1.35
CA VAL A 42 7.67 -22.41 0.12
C VAL A 42 7.93 -23.90 0.42
N TYR A 43 8.90 -24.20 1.28
CA TYR A 43 9.19 -25.57 1.68
C TYR A 43 8.05 -26.21 2.47
N LEU A 44 7.47 -25.47 3.44
CA LEU A 44 6.28 -25.91 4.18
C LEU A 44 5.09 -26.10 3.25
N TRP A 45 4.93 -25.24 2.25
CA TRP A 45 3.86 -25.35 1.27
C TRP A 45 3.99 -26.58 0.38
N ALA A 46 5.21 -26.89 -0.06
CA ALA A 46 5.49 -28.10 -0.84
C ALA A 46 5.36 -29.38 0.01
N SER A 47 5.68 -29.32 1.31
CA SER A 47 5.62 -30.47 2.23
C SER A 47 4.26 -30.66 2.92
N ALA A 48 3.42 -29.63 2.98
CA ALA A 48 2.09 -29.70 3.60
C ALA A 48 1.21 -30.85 3.08
N PRO A 49 1.10 -31.12 1.76
CA PRO A 49 0.34 -32.26 1.23
C PRO A 49 0.79 -33.60 1.79
N VAL A 50 2.12 -33.77 1.89
CA VAL A 50 2.75 -35.00 2.36
C VAL A 50 2.50 -35.18 3.85
N LEU A 51 2.69 -34.11 4.63
CA LEU A 51 2.42 -34.11 6.08
C LEU A 51 0.95 -34.39 6.39
N ILE A 52 0.02 -33.78 5.65
CA ILE A 52 -1.43 -34.01 5.79
C ILE A 52 -1.76 -35.47 5.49
N THR A 53 -1.20 -36.02 4.41
CA THR A 53 -1.43 -37.43 4.03
C THR A 53 -0.90 -38.38 5.12
N ILE A 54 0.31 -38.16 5.61
CA ILE A 54 0.90 -38.96 6.70
C ILE A 54 0.03 -38.84 7.97
N ALA A 55 -0.42 -37.64 8.33
CA ALA A 55 -1.26 -37.42 9.50
C ALA A 55 -2.61 -38.15 9.41
N ILE A 56 -3.27 -38.11 8.25
CA ILE A 56 -4.55 -38.79 8.01
C ILE A 56 -4.38 -40.31 8.10
N LEU A 57 -3.37 -40.86 7.41
CA LEU A 57 -3.10 -42.30 7.44
C LEU A 57 -2.63 -42.79 8.81
N SER A 58 -1.81 -41.99 9.51
CA SER A 58 -1.37 -42.28 10.88
C SER A 58 -2.55 -42.25 11.86
N THR A 59 -3.44 -41.27 11.75
CA THR A 59 -4.65 -41.19 12.57
C THR A 59 -5.53 -42.42 12.33
N TYR A 60 -5.75 -42.76 11.06
CA TYR A 60 -6.59 -43.90 10.69
C TYR A 60 -6.02 -45.25 11.13
N THR A 61 -4.70 -45.45 11.08
CA THR A 61 -4.06 -46.70 11.53
C THR A 61 -3.93 -46.79 13.05
N VAL A 62 -3.47 -45.72 13.70
CA VAL A 62 -3.13 -45.74 15.14
C VAL A 62 -4.36 -45.56 16.01
N ILE A 63 -5.31 -44.70 15.62
CA ILE A 63 -6.48 -44.37 16.46
C ILE A 63 -7.66 -45.29 16.15
N MET A 64 -7.92 -45.57 14.87
CA MET A 64 -9.06 -46.42 14.47
C MET A 64 -8.70 -47.91 14.38
N HIS A 65 -7.42 -48.30 14.52
CA HIS A 65 -6.94 -49.68 14.40
C HIS A 65 -7.40 -50.41 13.13
N GLU A 66 -7.75 -49.67 12.07
CA GLU A 66 -8.21 -50.25 10.81
C GLU A 66 -7.05 -50.61 9.89
N LYS A 67 -7.24 -51.66 9.08
CA LYS A 67 -6.25 -52.09 8.09
C LYS A 67 -6.15 -51.08 6.95
N LEU A 68 -4.92 -50.64 6.68
CA LEU A 68 -4.61 -49.76 5.56
C LEU A 68 -4.68 -50.55 4.24
N THR A 69 -5.81 -50.50 3.54
CA THR A 69 -5.92 -51.08 2.19
C THR A 69 -5.38 -50.08 1.16
N ALA A 70 -4.61 -50.56 0.18
CA ALA A 70 -4.07 -49.73 -0.90
C ALA A 70 -5.17 -48.86 -1.57
N ALA A 71 -6.35 -49.42 -1.80
CA ALA A 71 -7.50 -48.69 -2.35
C ALA A 71 -7.86 -47.42 -1.55
N LYS A 72 -7.92 -47.51 -0.21
CA LYS A 72 -8.24 -46.36 0.66
C LYS A 72 -7.16 -45.29 0.58
N VAL A 73 -5.88 -45.68 0.55
CA VAL A 73 -4.75 -44.75 0.44
C VAL A 73 -4.80 -43.98 -0.88
N PHE A 74 -5.02 -44.66 -2.00
CA PHE A 74 -5.13 -44.01 -3.32
C PHE A 74 -6.33 -43.07 -3.41
N THR A 75 -7.49 -43.46 -2.87
CA THR A 75 -8.68 -42.60 -2.84
C THR A 75 -8.45 -41.35 -1.98
N SER A 76 -7.89 -41.49 -0.76
CA SER A 76 -7.61 -40.35 0.12
C SER A 76 -6.58 -39.39 -0.48
N LEU A 77 -5.50 -39.90 -1.08
CA LEU A 77 -4.49 -39.07 -1.75
C LEU A 77 -5.11 -38.26 -2.90
N SER A 78 -6.01 -38.88 -3.67
CA SER A 78 -6.72 -38.21 -4.76
C SER A 78 -7.63 -37.08 -4.25
N LEU A 79 -8.34 -37.32 -3.14
CA LEU A 79 -9.22 -36.33 -2.51
C LEU A 79 -8.41 -35.13 -1.97
N ILE A 80 -7.27 -35.40 -1.32
CA ILE A 80 -6.37 -34.39 -0.78
C ILE A 80 -5.81 -33.53 -1.92
N ASN A 81 -5.39 -34.13 -3.04
CA ASN A 81 -4.91 -33.39 -4.21
C ASN A 81 -5.96 -32.43 -4.79
N ILE A 82 -7.23 -32.84 -4.85
CA ILE A 82 -8.32 -31.97 -5.31
C ILE A 82 -8.55 -30.82 -4.32
N LEU A 83 -8.41 -31.05 -3.02
CA LEU A 83 -8.61 -30.05 -1.97
C LEU A 83 -7.43 -29.05 -1.84
N ILE A 84 -6.21 -29.48 -2.17
CA ILE A 84 -5.02 -28.62 -2.10
C ILE A 84 -5.10 -27.44 -3.07
N MET A 85 -5.65 -27.64 -4.26
CA MET A 85 -5.76 -26.58 -5.26
C MET A 85 -6.55 -25.36 -4.75
N PRO A 86 -7.78 -25.49 -4.21
CA PRO A 86 -8.49 -24.36 -3.61
C PRO A 86 -7.83 -23.88 -2.31
N LEU A 87 -7.29 -24.77 -1.47
CA LEU A 87 -6.60 -24.38 -0.24
C LEU A 87 -5.39 -23.46 -0.52
N ASN A 88 -4.68 -23.73 -1.61
CA ASN A 88 -3.55 -22.94 -2.10
C ASN A 88 -3.96 -21.59 -2.68
N ALA A 89 -5.17 -21.50 -3.26
CA ALA A 89 -5.72 -20.26 -3.80
C ALA A 89 -6.33 -19.36 -2.72
N LEU A 90 -6.77 -19.91 -1.58
CA LEU A 90 -7.40 -19.15 -0.49
C LEU A 90 -6.56 -17.96 0.02
N PRO A 91 -5.25 -18.11 0.32
CA PRO A 91 -4.42 -16.98 0.73
C PRO A 91 -4.39 -15.86 -0.31
N TRP A 92 -4.27 -16.20 -1.59
CA TRP A 92 -4.25 -15.22 -2.68
C TRP A 92 -5.55 -14.43 -2.76
N VAL A 93 -6.69 -15.11 -2.64
CA VAL A 93 -8.00 -14.46 -2.61
C VAL A 93 -8.14 -13.54 -1.40
N LEU A 94 -7.68 -13.97 -0.21
CA LEU A 94 -7.69 -13.13 0.98
C LEU A 94 -6.81 -11.88 0.82
N LEU A 95 -5.62 -12.02 0.24
CA LEU A 95 -4.75 -10.87 -0.06
C LEU A 95 -5.45 -9.91 -1.03
N ALA A 96 -6.04 -10.42 -2.11
CA ALA A 96 -6.76 -9.61 -3.09
C ALA A 96 -7.96 -8.88 -2.47
N LEU A 97 -8.70 -9.52 -1.56
CA LEU A 97 -9.81 -8.89 -0.83
C LEU A 97 -9.32 -7.75 0.08
N VAL A 98 -8.21 -7.95 0.81
CA VAL A 98 -7.63 -6.91 1.66
C VAL A 98 -7.15 -5.72 0.81
N GLU A 99 -6.48 -5.98 -0.31
CA GLU A 99 -6.02 -4.95 -1.24
C GLU A 99 -7.20 -4.18 -1.86
N ALA A 100 -8.24 -4.89 -2.28
CA ALA A 100 -9.48 -4.29 -2.78
C ALA A 100 -10.15 -3.42 -1.72
N TYR A 101 -10.23 -3.90 -0.47
CA TYR A 101 -10.79 -3.15 0.65
C TYR A 101 -10.04 -1.84 0.92
N VAL A 102 -8.70 -1.88 0.96
CA VAL A 102 -7.88 -0.68 1.13
C VAL A 102 -8.04 0.27 -0.05
N SER A 103 -8.15 -0.26 -1.26
CA SER A 103 -8.38 0.54 -2.47
C SER A 103 -9.73 1.26 -2.44
N VAL A 104 -10.80 0.56 -2.07
CA VAL A 104 -12.13 1.16 -1.90
C VAL A 104 -12.12 2.22 -0.79
N LYS A 105 -11.42 1.97 0.33
CA LYS A 105 -11.27 2.95 1.40
C LYS A 105 -10.58 4.24 0.91
N ARG A 106 -9.57 4.12 0.04
CA ARG A 106 -8.91 5.29 -0.60
C ARG A 106 -9.85 6.04 -1.53
N PHE A 107 -10.61 5.33 -2.36
CA PHE A 107 -11.61 5.96 -3.21
C PHE A 107 -12.66 6.72 -2.40
N LYS A 108 -13.12 6.16 -1.28
CA LYS A 108 -14.04 6.86 -0.37
C LYS A 108 -13.47 8.19 0.11
N GLY A 109 -12.20 8.23 0.53
CA GLY A 109 -11.55 9.49 0.93
C GLY A 109 -11.39 10.50 -0.21
N PHE A 110 -11.25 10.03 -1.45
CA PHE A 110 -11.23 10.91 -2.62
C PHE A 110 -12.61 11.48 -2.95
N PHE A 111 -13.67 10.66 -2.90
CA PHE A 111 -15.04 11.14 -3.13
C PHE A 111 -15.57 12.04 -2.01
N ASP A 112 -15.00 11.94 -0.81
CA ASP A 112 -15.34 12.77 0.36
C ASP A 112 -14.53 14.09 0.40
N LEU A 113 -13.69 14.35 -0.60
CA LEU A 113 -13.04 15.66 -0.75
C LEU A 113 -14.13 16.73 -0.94
N GLN A 114 -14.10 17.76 -0.09
CA GLN A 114 -14.96 18.93 -0.28
C GLN A 114 -14.67 19.54 -1.65
N ASN A 115 -15.68 19.53 -2.51
CA ASN A 115 -15.63 20.26 -3.76
C ASN A 115 -15.69 21.75 -3.43
N ILE A 116 -14.70 22.51 -3.90
CA ILE A 116 -14.68 23.96 -3.77
C ILE A 116 -15.78 24.50 -4.68
N ASP A 117 -16.78 25.15 -4.09
CA ASP A 117 -17.84 25.81 -4.84
C ASP A 117 -17.29 27.08 -5.52
N MET A 118 -17.03 27.00 -6.82
CA MET A 118 -16.50 28.12 -7.60
C MET A 118 -17.49 29.28 -7.72
N HIS A 119 -18.80 29.02 -7.61
CA HIS A 119 -19.83 30.07 -7.71
C HIS A 119 -19.86 30.98 -6.47
N GLY A 120 -19.42 30.48 -5.31
CA GLY A 120 -19.24 31.29 -4.10
C GLY A 120 -17.92 32.05 -4.03
N LEU A 121 -16.92 31.67 -4.84
CA LEU A 121 -15.56 32.20 -4.80
C LEU A 121 -15.36 33.40 -5.74
N TYR A 122 -16.02 33.42 -6.90
CA TYR A 122 -15.92 34.50 -7.88
C TYR A 122 -17.30 34.84 -8.47
N SER A 123 -17.64 36.13 -8.49
CA SER A 123 -18.77 36.65 -9.26
C SER A 123 -18.28 37.45 -10.46
N LEU A 124 -19.05 37.44 -11.55
CA LEU A 124 -18.78 38.29 -12.70
C LEU A 124 -19.05 39.75 -12.28
N ILE A 125 -18.07 40.62 -12.51
CA ILE A 125 -18.20 42.05 -12.27
C ILE A 125 -19.04 42.63 -13.42
N GLU A 126 -20.28 43.00 -13.17
CA GLU A 126 -21.09 43.76 -14.14
C GLU A 126 -20.68 45.24 -14.08
N GLY A 127 -19.79 45.67 -14.97
CA GLY A 127 -19.40 47.06 -15.17
C GLY A 127 -18.22 47.23 -16.12
N GLU A 128 -18.31 48.17 -17.07
CA GLU A 128 -17.20 48.52 -17.98
C GLU A 128 -16.00 49.10 -17.20
N GLY A 129 -14.79 48.58 -17.47
CA GLY A 129 -13.52 49.14 -17.00
C GLY A 129 -12.86 48.49 -15.77
N LYS A 130 -13.45 47.44 -15.17
CA LYS A 130 -12.84 46.69 -14.05
C LYS A 130 -12.57 45.24 -14.43
N MET A 131 -11.30 44.82 -14.39
CA MET A 131 -10.88 43.48 -14.82
C MET A 131 -10.77 42.49 -13.66
N LEU A 132 -10.38 42.96 -12.47
CA LEU A 132 -10.23 42.11 -11.28
C LEU A 132 -10.41 42.95 -9.99
N GLN A 133 -11.28 42.50 -9.08
CA GLN A 133 -11.45 43.10 -7.75
C GLN A 133 -11.44 42.00 -6.68
N ILE A 134 -10.48 42.07 -5.77
CA ILE A 134 -10.36 41.23 -4.58
C ILE A 134 -10.52 42.18 -3.39
N ASP A 135 -11.47 41.93 -2.48
CA ASP A 135 -11.68 42.77 -1.30
C ASP A 135 -11.57 41.92 -0.02
N LYS A 136 -10.73 42.38 0.92
CA LYS A 136 -10.54 41.82 2.27
C LYS A 136 -10.52 40.28 2.33
N SER A 137 -9.83 39.66 1.37
CA SER A 137 -9.82 38.21 1.24
C SER A 137 -8.66 37.59 2.03
N THR A 138 -8.93 36.46 2.68
CA THR A 138 -7.95 35.71 3.49
C THR A 138 -7.82 34.30 2.95
N PHE A 139 -6.58 33.83 2.73
CA PHE A 139 -6.28 32.55 2.11
C PHE A 139 -5.42 31.66 3.02
N SER A 140 -5.71 30.36 3.00
CA SER A 140 -4.95 29.33 3.71
C SER A 140 -4.86 28.05 2.87
N TRP A 141 -3.68 27.43 2.86
CA TRP A 141 -3.41 26.18 2.12
C TRP A 141 -3.92 24.92 2.82
N THR A 142 -4.17 25.03 4.12
CA THR A 142 -4.53 23.92 5.01
C THR A 142 -5.61 24.39 5.96
N ASP A 143 -6.55 23.52 6.32
CA ASP A 143 -7.63 23.80 7.30
C ASP A 143 -7.12 24.14 8.71
N SER A 144 -5.82 23.96 8.96
CA SER A 144 -5.18 24.48 10.15
C SER A 144 -5.15 26.01 10.11
N SER A 145 -5.77 26.60 11.13
CA SER A 145 -5.95 28.02 11.51
C SER A 145 -4.79 29.01 11.33
N SER A 146 -3.66 28.60 10.75
CA SER A 146 -2.59 29.50 10.29
C SER A 146 -2.92 30.08 8.91
N HIS A 147 -3.61 31.21 8.89
CA HIS A 147 -3.84 31.96 7.65
C HIS A 147 -2.49 32.35 7.02
N SER A 148 -2.29 31.98 5.74
CA SER A 148 -1.03 32.23 5.03
C SER A 148 -0.98 33.65 4.44
N VAL A 149 -2.15 34.22 4.09
CA VAL A 149 -2.26 35.62 3.66
C VAL A 149 -3.59 36.18 4.15
N LYS A 150 -3.59 37.39 4.73
CA LYS A 150 -4.77 38.06 5.31
C LYS A 150 -4.99 39.44 4.68
N ASP A 151 -6.25 39.85 4.66
CA ASP A 151 -6.70 41.23 4.36
C ASP A 151 -6.14 41.81 3.06
N ILE A 152 -6.11 41.01 1.98
CA ILE A 152 -5.67 41.50 0.69
C ILE A 152 -6.82 42.22 -0.01
N THR A 153 -6.57 43.47 -0.41
CA THR A 153 -7.42 44.21 -1.34
C THR A 153 -6.61 44.55 -2.59
N VAL A 154 -7.00 44.03 -3.76
CA VAL A 154 -6.37 44.31 -5.06
C VAL A 154 -7.44 44.75 -6.05
N THR A 155 -7.23 45.88 -6.69
CA THR A 155 -8.09 46.41 -7.77
C THR A 155 -7.25 46.60 -9.02
N GLY A 156 -7.57 45.85 -10.08
CA GLY A 156 -6.95 45.99 -11.40
C GLY A 156 -7.89 46.71 -12.37
N THR A 157 -7.47 47.88 -12.85
CA THR A 157 -8.13 48.63 -13.92
C THR A 157 -7.31 48.51 -15.20
N GLN A 158 -7.96 48.20 -16.32
CA GLN A 158 -7.32 48.15 -17.62
C GLN A 158 -6.97 49.59 -18.04
N VAL A 159 -5.68 49.89 -18.18
CA VAL A 159 -5.19 51.14 -18.77
C VAL A 159 -4.84 50.79 -20.22
N ASP A 160 -5.43 51.54 -21.15
CA ASP A 160 -5.17 51.47 -22.60
C ASP A 160 -3.68 51.62 -22.96
#